data_AF-A0A6P3FTU5-F1
#
_entry.id   AF-A0A6P3FTU5-F1
#
_cell.length_a   1.000
_cell.length_b   1.000
_cell.length_c   1.000
_cell.angle_alpha   90.00
_cell.angle_beta   90.00
_cell.angle_gamma   90.00
#
_symmetry.space_group_name_H-M   'P 1'
#
loop_
_entity.id
_entity.type
_entity.pdbx_description
1 polymer ?
#
loop_
_entity_poly.entity_id
_entity_poly.type
_entity_poly.pdbx_seq_one_letter_code
_entity_poly.pdbx_strand_id
1 'polypeptide(L)'
;MAESGPKSVLFVCLGNICRSPIAEAVFRKLVTDQNISDNWRIDSAATSTYEVGNPPDYRGQSCMKKHDIPMNHIARQVPYLNLTCVLCYSGPLTAALFPTGTWAGLQTQEL
;
A
#
# COMPACT_ATOMS: atom_id res chain seq x y z
N MET A 1 9.62 -28.12 1.82
CA MET A 1 9.61 -26.69 2.17
C MET A 1 8.68 -26.04 1.16
N ALA A 2 7.55 -25.47 1.59
CA ALA A 2 6.55 -24.95 0.66
C ALA A 2 7.14 -23.76 -0.10
N GLU A 3 7.21 -23.87 -1.43
CA GLU A 3 7.57 -22.75 -2.29
C GLU A 3 6.51 -21.66 -2.14
N SER A 4 6.87 -20.62 -1.38
CA SER A 4 6.09 -19.40 -1.28
C SER A 4 6.23 -18.67 -2.61
N GLY A 5 5.25 -18.85 -3.50
CA GLY A 5 5.16 -18.06 -4.73
C GLY A 5 5.23 -16.55 -4.46
N PRO A 6 5.47 -15.73 -5.51
CA PRO A 6 5.66 -14.29 -5.36
C PRO A 6 4.46 -13.65 -4.65
N LYS A 7 4.71 -13.04 -3.48
CA LYS A 7 3.70 -12.38 -2.67
C LYS A 7 3.45 -10.99 -3.23
N SER A 8 2.20 -10.57 -3.30
CA SER A 8 1.83 -9.25 -3.82
C SER A 8 1.07 -8.46 -2.75
N VAL A 9 1.44 -7.20 -2.56
CA VAL A 9 0.78 -6.28 -1.63
C VAL A 9 0.42 -4.98 -2.35
N LEU A 10 -0.77 -4.46 -2.07
CA LEU A 10 -1.24 -3.19 -2.59
C LEU A 10 -1.71 -2.27 -1.47
N PHE A 11 -1.08 -1.11 -1.36
CA PHE A 11 -1.49 -0.08 -0.42
C PHE A 11 -2.54 0.82 -1.08
N VAL A 12 -3.71 0.94 -0.45
CA VAL A 12 -4.81 1.73 -1.00
C VAL A 12 -5.21 2.84 -0.03
N CYS A 13 -5.40 4.03 -0.56
CA CYS A 13 -6.08 5.11 0.15
C CYS A 13 -6.97 5.89 -0.81
N LEU A 14 -7.63 6.95 -0.32
CA LEU A 14 -8.56 7.72 -1.14
C LEU A 14 -7.89 8.31 -2.39
N GLY A 15 -6.81 9.08 -2.22
CA GLY A 15 -6.17 9.84 -3.32
C GLY A 15 -4.77 9.38 -3.73
N ASN A 16 -4.18 8.37 -3.08
CA ASN A 16 -2.83 7.86 -3.41
C ASN A 16 -1.68 8.90 -3.41
N ILE A 17 -1.84 10.00 -2.67
CA ILE A 17 -0.81 11.05 -2.56
C ILE A 17 -0.18 11.15 -1.16
N CYS A 18 -0.87 10.69 -0.11
CA CYS A 18 -0.38 10.83 1.28
C CYS A 18 0.00 9.48 1.89
N ARG A 19 -0.99 8.68 2.30
CA ARG A 19 -0.78 7.50 3.16
C ARG A 19 -0.23 6.29 2.40
N SER A 20 -0.87 5.91 1.30
CA SER A 20 -0.46 4.73 0.55
C SER A 20 0.93 4.83 -0.11
N PRO A 21 1.37 5.97 -0.70
CA PRO A 21 2.74 6.06 -1.23
C PRO A 21 3.81 6.05 -0.13
N ILE A 22 3.49 6.57 1.06
CA ILE A 22 4.40 6.47 2.22
C ILE A 22 4.54 5.00 2.64
N ALA A 23 3.42 4.29 2.80
CA ALA A 23 3.42 2.89 3.19
C ALA A 23 4.19 2.01 2.18
N GLU A 24 4.01 2.27 0.88
CA GLU A 24 4.76 1.61 -0.19
C GLU A 24 6.27 1.81 -0.03
N ALA A 25 6.72 3.05 0.13
CA ALA A 25 8.15 3.36 0.21
C ALA A 25 8.79 2.81 1.50
N VAL A 26 8.07 2.85 2.63
CA VAL A 26 8.53 2.21 3.89
C VAL A 26 8.63 0.69 3.70
N PHE A 27 7.59 0.06 3.16
CA PHE A 27 7.58 -1.39 2.96
C PHE A 27 8.67 -1.85 1.99
N ARG A 28 8.90 -1.08 0.92
CA ARG A 28 10.00 -1.31 -0.02
C ARG A 28 11.36 -1.29 0.68
N LYS A 29 11.60 -0.30 1.56
CA LYS A 29 12.83 -0.24 2.36
C LYS A 29 12.98 -1.48 3.26
N LEU A 30 11.92 -1.87 3.96
CA LEU A 30 11.94 -3.05 4.85
C LEU A 30 12.25 -4.36 4.11
N VAL A 31 11.66 -4.59 2.92
CA VAL A 31 11.95 -5.81 2.15
C VAL A 31 13.35 -5.80 1.54
N THR A 32 13.86 -4.62 1.18
CA THR A 32 15.23 -4.45 0.70
C THR A 32 16.23 -4.69 1.82
N ASP A 33 16.00 -4.15 3.02
CA ASP A 33 16.85 -4.36 4.20
C ASP A 33 16.90 -5.85 4.61
N GLN A 34 15.82 -6.60 4.37
CA GLN A 34 15.72 -8.04 4.65
C GLN A 34 16.17 -8.93 3.48
N ASN A 35 16.61 -8.36 2.35
CA ASN A 35 17.00 -9.10 1.14
C ASN A 35 15.91 -10.07 0.61
N ILE A 36 14.63 -9.68 0.74
CA ILE A 36 13.47 -10.47 0.25
C ILE A 36 12.69 -9.72 -0.83
N SER A 37 13.24 -8.65 -1.39
CA SER A 37 12.58 -7.82 -2.42
C SER A 37 12.11 -8.64 -3.63
N ASP A 38 12.85 -9.67 -4.03
CA ASP A 38 12.55 -10.48 -5.21
C ASP A 38 11.29 -11.35 -5.03
N ASN A 39 10.90 -11.59 -3.79
CA ASN A 39 9.71 -12.38 -3.44
C ASN A 39 8.45 -11.52 -3.29
N TRP A 40 8.57 -10.19 -3.38
CA TRP A 40 7.48 -9.25 -3.11
C TRP A 40 7.22 -8.31 -4.29
N ARG A 41 5.98 -8.32 -4.77
CA ARG A 41 5.43 -7.27 -5.64
C ARG A 41 4.73 -6.23 -4.80
N ILE A 42 5.24 -5.01 -4.80
CA ILE A 42 4.77 -3.90 -3.97
C ILE A 42 4.24 -2.80 -4.87
N ASP A 43 3.05 -2.30 -4.57
CA ASP A 43 2.41 -1.25 -5.34
C ASP A 43 1.48 -0.41 -4.44
N SER A 44 1.06 0.76 -4.90
CA SER A 44 0.02 1.56 -4.26
C SER A 44 -0.96 2.16 -5.27
N ALA A 45 -2.20 2.39 -4.83
CA ALA A 45 -3.27 2.91 -5.67
C ALA A 45 -4.31 3.74 -4.89
N ALA A 46 -5.14 4.45 -5.64
CA ALA A 46 -6.26 5.27 -5.16
C ALA A 46 -7.58 4.55 -5.39
N THR A 47 -8.55 4.73 -4.48
CA THR A 47 -9.95 4.40 -4.78
C THR A 47 -10.61 5.49 -5.63
N SER A 48 -10.23 6.75 -5.45
CA SER A 48 -10.75 7.88 -6.22
C SER A 48 -9.87 8.24 -7.41
N THR A 49 -10.41 9.04 -8.33
CA THR A 49 -9.69 9.57 -9.49
C THR A 49 -9.15 10.99 -9.30
N TYR A 50 -9.39 11.61 -8.14
CA TYR A 50 -9.13 13.05 -7.93
C TYR A 50 -7.68 13.46 -8.20
N GLU A 51 -6.73 12.62 -7.84
CA GLU A 51 -5.31 12.95 -7.83
C GLU A 51 -4.51 12.11 -8.84
N VAL A 52 -5.18 11.43 -9.78
CA VAL A 52 -4.48 10.54 -10.74
C VAL A 52 -3.51 11.36 -11.60
N GLY A 53 -2.26 10.89 -11.68
CA GLY A 53 -1.16 11.57 -12.38
C GLY A 53 -0.38 12.54 -11.50
N ASN A 54 -0.89 12.89 -10.31
CA ASN A 54 -0.18 13.81 -9.42
C ASN A 54 0.96 13.11 -8.66
N PRO A 55 2.04 13.84 -8.36
CA PRO A 55 3.06 13.36 -7.46
C PRO A 55 2.53 13.30 -6.02
N PRO A 56 3.23 12.61 -5.11
CA PRO A 56 2.81 12.54 -3.73
C PRO A 56 2.86 13.90 -3.04
N ASP A 57 2.06 14.07 -1.99
CA ASP A 57 1.97 15.30 -1.21
C ASP A 57 3.36 15.72 -0.67
N TYR A 58 3.66 17.01 -0.79
CA TYR A 58 4.96 17.58 -0.41
C TYR A 58 5.31 17.34 1.07
N ARG A 59 4.31 17.24 1.97
CA ARG A 59 4.53 16.95 3.39
C ARG A 59 5.00 15.52 3.58
N GLY A 60 4.40 14.59 2.83
CA GLY A 60 4.82 13.20 2.77
C GLY A 60 6.25 13.07 2.25
N GLN A 61 6.56 13.74 1.12
CA GLN A 61 7.91 13.77 0.58
C GLN A 61 8.93 14.38 1.57
N SER A 62 8.57 15.46 2.26
CA SER A 62 9.43 16.10 3.26
C SER A 62 9.69 15.18 4.46
N CYS A 63 8.69 14.42 4.90
CA CYS A 63 8.84 13.41 5.94
C CYS A 63 9.82 12.31 5.49
N MET A 64 9.61 11.75 4.29
CA MET A 64 10.45 10.66 3.77
C MET A 64 11.90 11.09 3.54
N LYS A 65 12.12 12.34 3.11
CA LYS A 65 13.47 12.93 3.02
C LYS A 65 14.18 13.00 4.37
N LYS A 66 13.47 13.24 5.47
CA LYS A 66 14.07 13.25 6.83
C LYS A 66 14.49 11.85 7.30
N HIS A 67 13.92 10.80 6.73
CA HIS A 67 14.19 9.40 7.07
C HIS A 67 15.06 8.70 6.02
N ASP A 68 15.62 9.44 5.06
CA ASP A 68 16.41 8.93 3.94
C ASP A 68 15.70 7.77 3.23
N ILE A 69 14.41 7.97 2.91
CA ILE A 69 13.61 7.02 2.14
C ILE A 69 13.27 7.66 0.79
N PRO A 70 13.78 7.14 -0.33
CA PRO A 70 13.43 7.64 -1.65
C PRO A 70 11.96 7.31 -1.95
N MET A 71 11.20 8.31 -2.37
CA MET A 71 9.80 8.15 -2.73
C MET A 71 9.58 8.66 -4.14
N ASN A 72 9.45 7.73 -5.09
CA ASN A 72 9.15 8.02 -6.49
C ASN A 72 7.87 7.28 -6.86
N HIS A 73 6.74 7.98 -6.81
CA HIS A 73 5.42 7.42 -7.05
C HIS A 73 4.60 8.40 -7.88
N ILE A 74 3.69 7.88 -8.70
CA ILE A 74 2.69 8.68 -9.42
C ILE A 74 1.33 8.12 -9.05
N ALA A 75 0.45 8.98 -8.56
CA ALA A 75 -0.87 8.57 -8.12
C ALA A 75 -1.64 7.91 -9.27
N ARG A 76 -2.21 6.74 -9.00
CA ARG A 76 -2.96 5.95 -9.98
C ARG A 76 -4.20 5.35 -9.34
N GLN A 77 -5.26 5.14 -10.12
CA GLN A 77 -6.45 4.47 -9.61
C GLN A 77 -6.27 2.95 -9.59
N VAL A 78 -6.89 2.28 -8.62
CA VAL A 78 -6.93 0.81 -8.60
C VAL A 78 -7.85 0.31 -9.73
N PRO A 79 -7.37 -0.60 -10.61
CA PRO A 79 -8.28 -1.34 -11.48
C PRO A 79 -9.06 -2.34 -10.62
N TYR A 80 -10.33 -2.59 -10.96
CA TYR A 80 -11.28 -3.42 -10.19
C TYR A 80 -10.88 -4.91 -10.04
N LEU A 81 -9.72 -5.34 -10.54
CA LEU A 81 -9.36 -6.75 -10.67
C LEU A 81 -8.11 -7.12 -9.86
N ASN A 82 -8.31 -8.04 -8.91
CA ASN A 82 -7.32 -8.93 -8.32
C ASN A 82 -6.12 -8.28 -7.62
N LEU A 83 -6.24 -7.88 -6.35
CA LEU A 83 -5.07 -7.73 -5.47
C LEU A 83 -5.27 -8.41 -4.11
N THR A 84 -4.25 -9.19 -3.74
CA THR A 84 -4.28 -10.23 -2.69
C THR A 84 -4.11 -9.70 -1.27
N CYS A 85 -3.89 -8.39 -1.07
CA CYS A 85 -3.96 -7.77 0.25
C CYS A 85 -4.09 -6.25 0.10
N VAL A 86 -5.22 -5.69 0.57
CA VAL A 86 -5.48 -4.24 0.62
C VAL A 86 -5.33 -3.77 2.06
N LEU A 87 -4.24 -3.06 2.34
CA LEU A 87 -4.11 -2.32 3.61
C LEU A 87 -4.67 -0.92 3.39
N CYS A 88 -5.93 -0.73 3.80
CA CYS A 88 -6.61 0.57 3.76
C CYS A 88 -6.36 1.31 5.09
N TYR A 89 -5.70 2.46 5.01
CA TYR A 89 -5.48 3.31 6.19
C TYR A 89 -6.45 4.49 6.18
N SER A 90 -7.61 4.32 6.77
CA SER A 90 -8.49 5.38 7.27
C SER A 90 -8.98 4.93 8.63
N GLY A 91 -8.83 5.75 9.68
CA GLY A 91 -9.38 5.40 11.01
C GLY A 91 -10.89 5.13 10.97
N PRO A 92 -11.54 4.86 12.11
CA PRO A 92 -11.74 3.52 12.70
C PRO A 92 -12.18 2.38 11.75
N LEU A 93 -12.17 2.55 10.43
CA LEU A 93 -12.49 1.50 9.46
C LEU A 93 -11.22 1.02 8.75
N THR A 94 -10.48 0.13 9.42
CA THR A 94 -9.66 -0.88 8.74
C THR A 94 -10.60 -1.86 8.03
N ALA A 95 -11.09 -1.48 6.85
CA ALA A 95 -11.83 -2.39 5.98
C ALA A 95 -10.86 -3.06 5.01
N ALA A 96 -10.56 -4.34 5.23
CA ALA A 96 -9.92 -5.20 4.24
C ALA A 96 -10.99 -5.70 3.26
N LEU A 97 -10.99 -5.20 2.02
CA LEU A 97 -11.81 -5.79 0.96
C LEU A 97 -11.11 -7.05 0.44
N PHE A 98 -11.63 -8.20 0.82
CA PHE A 98 -11.32 -9.47 0.16
C PHE A 98 -12.18 -9.63 -1.11
N PRO A 99 -11.66 -10.29 -2.15
CA PRO A 99 -12.27 -10.32 -3.49
C PRO A 99 -13.59 -11.08 -3.61
N THR A 100 -14.21 -11.54 -2.51
CA THR A 100 -15.42 -12.38 -2.54
C THR A 100 -16.69 -11.69 -2.06
N GLY A 101 -16.67 -10.39 -1.73
CA GLY A 101 -17.88 -9.69 -1.27
C GLY A 101 -18.49 -10.27 0.01
N THR A 102 -17.74 -11.07 0.76
CA THR A 102 -18.16 -11.63 2.04
C THR A 102 -17.67 -10.72 3.16
N TRP A 103 -18.60 -10.13 3.92
CA TRP A 103 -18.30 -9.51 5.21
C TRP A 103 -17.96 -10.62 6.20
N ALA A 104 -16.69 -11.02 6.27
CA ALA A 104 -16.20 -11.81 7.38
C ALA A 104 -15.66 -10.83 8.42
N GLY A 105 -16.38 -10.69 9.54
CA GLY A 105 -15.85 -9.99 10.72
C GLY A 105 -14.55 -10.65 11.15
N LEU A 106 -13.43 -9.98 10.92
CA LEU A 106 -12.13 -10.40 11.42
C LEU A 106 -11.84 -9.57 12.66
N GLN A 107 -11.91 -10.27 13.78
CA GLN A 107 -11.59 -9.82 15.12
C GLN A 107 -10.19 -9.20 15.11
N THR A 108 -10.12 -7.90 15.37
CA THR A 108 -8.89 -7.16 15.63
C THR A 108 -8.24 -7.79 16.86
N GLN A 109 -7.07 -8.41 16.70
CA GLN A 109 -6.19 -8.62 17.84
C GLN A 109 -5.24 -7.43 17.86
N GLU A 110 -5.54 -6.51 18.78
CA GLU A 110 -4.67 -5.40 19.16
C GLU A 110 -3.38 -5.95 19.77
N LEU A 111 -2.25 -5.31 19.45
CA LEU A 111 -1.11 -5.19 20.36
C LEU A 111 -1.14 -3.78 20.92
#